data_AF-A0A8T6M5Z4-F1
#
_entry.id   AF-A0A8T6M5Z4-F1
#
_cell.length_a   1.000
_cell.length_b   1.000
_cell.length_c   1.000
_cell.angle_alpha   90.00
_cell.angle_beta   90.00
_cell.angle_gamma   90.00
#
_symmetry.space_group_name_H-M   'P 1'
#
loop_
_entity.id
_entity.type
_entity.pdbx_description
1 polymer ?
#
loop_
_entity_poly.entity_id
_entity_poly.type
_entity_poly.pdbx_seq_one_letter_code
_entity_poly.pdbx_strand_id
1 'polypeptide(L)' 'MNLPPDYVCGFVDGEGCFTIVISKHKTKKLGLDARLHFEIELRDDDEEILQSIQQTLNCGRIYHLSYERY' A
#
# COMPACT_ATOMS: atom_id res chain seq x y z
N MET A 1 2.64 -17.47 0.00
CA MET A 1 4.02 -18.04 0.02
C MET A 1 4.96 -16.93 0.50
N ASN A 2 6.02 -17.25 1.25
CA ASN A 2 7.01 -16.23 1.61
C ASN A 2 7.93 -15.96 0.42
N LEU A 3 8.02 -14.70 0.00
CA LEU A 3 8.84 -14.23 -1.11
C LEU A 3 10.26 -13.89 -0.62
N PRO A 4 11.30 -14.10 -1.44
CA PRO A 4 12.65 -13.62 -1.14
C PRO A 4 12.66 -12.09 -0.97
N PRO A 5 13.46 -11.53 -0.03
CA PRO A 5 13.52 -10.08 0.17
C PRO A 5 13.83 -9.29 -1.11
N ASP A 6 14.80 -9.76 -1.92
CA ASP A 6 15.19 -9.08 -3.16
C ASP A 6 14.06 -9.06 -4.21
N TYR A 7 13.18 -10.07 -4.19
CA TYR A 7 11.99 -10.08 -5.04
C TYR A 7 11.00 -9.00 -4.61
N VAL A 8 10.74 -8.89 -3.31
CA VAL A 8 9.85 -7.84 -2.79
C VAL A 8 10.42 -6.45 -3.09
N CYS A 9 11.73 -6.24 -2.88
CA CYS A 9 12.40 -4.98 -3.21
C CYS A 9 12.23 -4.62 -4.69
N GLY A 10 12.56 -5.55 -5.60
CA GLY A 10 12.44 -5.31 -7.04
C GLY A 10 10.99 -5.09 -7.50
N PHE A 11 10.03 -5.77 -6.86
CA PHE A 11 8.61 -5.56 -7.15
C PHE A 11 8.15 -4.16 -6.71
N VAL A 12 8.59 -3.72 -5.52
CA VAL A 12 8.28 -2.38 -5.00
C VAL A 12 8.94 -1.27 -5.83
N ASP A 13 10.12 -1.48 -6.37
CA ASP A 13 10.76 -0.52 -7.28
C ASP A 13 9.95 -0.31 -8.59
N GLY A 14 9.19 -1.33 -9.03
CA GLY A 14 8.36 -1.27 -10.23
C GLY A 14 6.94 -0.76 -9.97
N GLU A 15 6.26 -1.34 -8.98
CA GLU A 15 4.80 -1.18 -8.76
C GLU A 15 4.46 -0.47 -7.44
N GLY A 16 5.46 -0.22 -6.59
CA GLY A 16 5.25 0.36 -5.26
C GLY A 16 5.09 1.88 -5.28
N CYS A 17 4.25 2.38 -4.38
CA CYS A 17 4.02 3.81 -4.18
C CYS A 17 4.19 4.18 -2.71
N PHE A 18 5.09 5.13 -2.42
CA PHE A 18 5.24 5.75 -1.10
C PHE A 18 4.67 7.15 -1.12
N THR A 19 3.63 7.39 -0.31
CA THR A 19 2.91 8.66 -0.28
C THR A 19 2.79 9.22 1.13
N ILE A 20 2.87 10.55 1.25
CA ILE A 20 2.59 11.27 2.49
C ILE A 20 1.31 12.09 2.30
N VAL A 21 0.25 11.71 3.01
CA VAL A 21 -1.02 12.44 2.99
C VAL A 21 -1.08 13.37 4.20
N ILE A 22 -1.06 14.68 3.95
CA ILE A 22 -1.21 15.70 4.99
C ILE A 22 -2.67 16.16 5.02
N SER A 23 -3.30 16.08 6.19
CA SER A 23 -4.71 16.45 6.37
C SER A 23 -4.92 17.31 7.61
N LYS A 24 -6.01 18.09 7.65
CA LYS A 24 -6.37 18.90 8.82
C LYS A 24 -6.81 18.00 9.97
N HIS A 25 -6.31 18.26 11.18
CA HIS A 25 -6.62 17.47 12.36
C HIS A 25 -6.90 18.34 13.59
N LYS A 26 -8.13 18.31 14.08
CA LYS A 26 -8.64 19.26 15.08
C LYS A 26 -7.95 19.19 16.45
N THR A 27 -7.44 18.01 16.84
CA THR A 27 -6.85 17.80 18.18
C THR A 27 -5.33 17.80 18.22
N LYS A 28 -4.65 17.84 17.07
CA LYS A 28 -3.17 17.87 17.03
C LYS A 28 -2.70 19.30 17.28
N LYS A 29 -1.57 19.46 17.97
CA LYS A 29 -1.00 20.78 18.32
C LYS A 29 -0.80 21.68 17.09
N LEU A 30 -0.39 21.13 15.95
CA LEU A 30 -0.17 21.85 14.70
C LEU A 30 -1.43 21.99 13.83
N GLY A 31 -2.56 21.42 14.24
CA GLY A 31 -3.79 21.38 13.43
C GLY A 31 -3.70 20.51 12.17
N LEU A 32 -2.61 19.75 11.99
CA LEU A 32 -2.32 18.89 10.85
C LEU A 32 -1.95 17.48 11.31
N ASP A 33 -2.21 16.50 10.46
CA ASP A 33 -1.81 15.10 10.63
C ASP A 33 -1.22 14.58 9.32
N ALA A 34 -0.03 14.02 9.40
CA ALA A 34 0.70 13.42 8.29
C ALA A 34 0.57 11.90 8.39
N ARG A 35 -0.03 11.29 7.37
CA ARG A 35 -0.19 9.84 7.26
C ARG A 35 0.78 9.32 6.21
N LEU A 36 1.59 8.36 6.59
CA LEU A 36 2.52 7.68 5.70
C LEU A 36 1.80 6.46 5.11
N HIS A 37 1.79 6.38 3.79
CA HIS A 37 1.16 5.33 3.02
C HIS A 37 2.23 4.62 2.19
N PHE A 38 2.14 3.30 2.17
CA PHE A 38 2.84 2.44 1.24
C PHE A 38 1.80 1.53 0.60
N GLU A 39 1.68 1.61 -0.72
CA GLU A 39 0.62 1.00 -1.51
C GLU A 39 1.22 0.32 -2.73
N ILE A 40 0.63 -0.81 -3.13
CA ILE A 40 0.89 -1.51 -4.39
C ILE A 40 -0.49 -1.72 -5.01
N GLU A 41 -0.70 -1.18 -6.21
CA GLU A 41 -1.97 -1.32 -6.94
C GLU A 41 -1.71 -2.17 -8.18
N LEU A 42 -2.42 -3.28 -8.30
CA LEU A 42 -2.34 -4.20 -9.43
C LEU A 42 -3.73 -4.42 -10.02
N ARG A 43 -3.78 -5.09 -11.16
CA ARG A 43 -5.03 -5.59 -11.71
C ARG A 43 -5.58 -6.72 -10.84
N ASP A 44 -6.89 -6.92 -10.92
CA ASP A 44 -7.61 -7.93 -10.12
C ASP A 44 -7.12 -9.37 -10.37
N ASP A 45 -6.70 -9.67 -11.60
CA ASP A 45 -6.15 -10.97 -11.98
C ASP A 45 -4.78 -11.28 -11.33
N ASP A 46 -4.12 -10.29 -10.74
CA ASP A 46 -2.82 -10.41 -10.07
C ASP A 46 -2.92 -10.40 -8.53
N GLU A 47 -4.12 -10.58 -7.95
CA GLU A 47 -4.36 -10.52 -6.49
C GLU A 47 -3.44 -11.46 -5.69
N GLU A 48 -3.13 -12.65 -6.21
CA GLU A 48 -2.28 -13.65 -5.54
C GLU A 48 -0.86 -13.11 -5.24
N ILE A 49 -0.37 -12.14 -6.03
CA ILE A 49 0.90 -11.47 -5.80
C ILE A 49 0.80 -10.59 -4.54
N LEU A 50 -0.27 -9.78 -4.43
CA LEU A 50 -0.51 -8.94 -3.25
C LEU A 50 -0.66 -9.79 -1.98
N GLN A 51 -1.35 -10.93 -2.07
CA GLN A 51 -1.49 -11.86 -0.94
C GLN A 51 -0.13 -12.44 -0.52
N SER A 52 0.75 -12.76 -1.47
CA SER A 52 2.10 -13.26 -1.18
C SER A 52 3.00 -12.19 -0.56
N ILE A 53 2.92 -10.93 -1.02
CA ILE A 53 3.63 -9.80 -0.42
C ILE A 53 3.10 -9.53 1.00
N GLN A 54 1.78 -9.51 1.19
CA GLN A 54 1.14 -9.32 2.50
C GLN A 54 1.59 -10.38 3.51
N GLN A 55 1.62 -11.65 3.10
CA GLN A 55 2.12 -12.75 3.93
C GLN A 55 3.61 -12.57 4.26
N THR A 56 4.43 -12.17 3.28
CA THR A 56 5.88 -11.95 3.46
C THR A 56 6.19 -10.81 4.43
N LEU A 57 5.45 -9.70 4.33
CA LEU A 57 5.61 -8.54 5.23
C LEU A 57 4.85 -8.70 6.56
N ASN A 58 3.98 -9.72 6.65
CA ASN A 58 3.10 -9.97 7.79
C ASN A 58 2.30 -8.73 8.24
N CYS A 59 1.92 -7.88 7.29
CA CYS A 59 1.17 -6.65 7.52
C CYS A 59 0.46 -6.17 6.25
N GLY A 60 -0.33 -5.09 6.36
CA GLY A 60 -1.07 -4.52 5.24
C GLY A 60 -2.49 -5.08 5.09
N ARG A 61 -3.28 -4.46 4.20
CA ARG A 61 -4.66 -4.84 3.87
C ARG A 61 -4.85 -4.74 2.36
N ILE A 62 -5.58 -5.69 1.77
CA ILE A 62 -5.93 -5.72 0.35
C ILE A 62 -7.36 -5.19 0.20
N TYR A 63 -7.57 -4.34 -0.79
CA TYR A 63 -8.86 -3.74 -1.11
C TYR A 63 -9.13 -3.86 -2.61
N HIS A 64 -10.35 -4.24 -2.99
CA HIS A 64 -10.83 -4.15 -4.36
C HIS A 64 -11.32 -2.73 -4.63
N LEU A 65 -10.58 -1.98 -5.45
CA LEU A 65 -10.95 -0.63 -5.84
C LEU A 65 -11.90 -0.69 -7.04
N SER A 66 -13.12 -0.16 -6.88
CA SER A 66 -14.04 0.06 -8.00
C SER A 66 -14.09 1.55 -8.33
N TYR A 67 -13.72 1.87 -9.56
CA TYR A 67 -13.74 3.24 -10.10
C TYR A 67 -15.08 3.60 -10.75
N GLU A 68 -16.14 2.80 -10.58
CA GLU A 68 -17.50 3.08 -11.13
C GLU A 68 -18.07 4.45 -10.71
N ARG A 69 -17.47 5.11 -9.73
CA ARG A 69 -17.85 6.42 -9.20
C ARG A 69 -17.02 7.59 -9.70
N TYR A 70 -16.02 7.35 -10.54
CA TYR A 70 -15.24 8.39 -11.22
C TYR A 70 -15.71 8.59 -12.66
#